data_AF-A0A8S8ZBW9-F1
#
_entry.id   AF-A0A8S8ZBW9-F1
#
_cell.length_a   1.000
_cell.length_b   1.000
_cell.length_c   1.000
_cell.angle_alpha   90.00
_cell.angle_beta   90.00
_cell.angle_gamma   90.00
#
_symmetry.space_group_name_H-M   'P 1'
#
loop_
_entity.id
_entity.type
_entity.pdbx_description
1 polymer ?
#
loop_
_entity_poly.entity_id
_entity_poly.type
_entity_poly.pdbx_seq_one_letter_code
_entity_poly.pdbx_strand_id
1 'polypeptide(L)'
;MKWKKLEHNGILFPPDFETKKIKIKIKGESVDLDINQEEMIYQWAKKKDTPYVQDKVFQKNFVADFAKTFGSKYKKLELEDIDFKNAFN
;
A
#
# COMPACT_ATOMS: atom_id res chain seq x y z
N MET A 1 37.26 22.61 -3.84
CA MET A 1 36.65 22.19 -5.13
C MET A 1 36.54 20.67 -5.11
N LYS A 2 35.32 20.08 -5.20
CA LYS A 2 35.11 18.64 -4.93
C LYS A 2 35.48 17.73 -6.10
N TRP A 3 35.27 18.13 -7.35
CA TRP A 3 35.65 17.34 -8.53
C TRP A 3 35.96 18.23 -9.74
N LYS A 4 36.74 17.68 -10.69
CA LYS A 4 36.97 18.27 -12.03
C LYS A 4 36.19 17.53 -13.13
N LYS A 5 36.01 16.21 -13.01
CA LYS A 5 35.13 15.38 -13.85
C LYS A 5 34.54 14.26 -12.98
N LEU A 6 33.28 13.89 -13.22
CA LEU A 6 32.59 12.75 -12.61
C LEU A 6 31.81 12.01 -13.69
N GLU A 7 31.87 10.68 -13.66
CA GLU A 7 31.15 9.78 -14.57
C GLU A 7 30.58 8.63 -13.74
N HIS A 8 29.29 8.34 -13.89
CA HIS A 8 28.61 7.25 -13.17
C HIS A 8 27.45 6.69 -14.03
N ASN A 9 27.06 5.45 -13.76
CA ASN A 9 26.07 4.71 -14.56
C ASN A 9 24.62 4.98 -14.14
N GLY A 10 24.32 6.19 -13.65
CA GLY A 10 22.98 6.52 -13.16
C GLY A 10 22.59 5.75 -11.90
N ILE A 11 21.29 5.50 -11.76
CA ILE A 11 20.66 4.79 -10.64
C ILE A 11 19.98 3.52 -11.14
N LEU A 12 19.91 2.50 -10.29
CA LEU A 12 19.14 1.28 -10.55
C LEU A 12 17.77 1.41 -9.88
N PHE A 13 16.70 1.40 -10.68
CA PHE A 13 15.34 1.35 -10.18
C PHE A 13 14.97 -0.09 -9.77
N PRO A 14 14.13 -0.26 -8.74
CA PRO A 14 13.52 -1.56 -8.47
C PRO A 14 12.65 -1.99 -9.66
N PRO A 15 12.40 -3.30 -9.81
CA PRO A 15 11.44 -3.79 -10.80
C PRO A 15 10.03 -3.28 -10.48
N ASP A 16 9.20 -3.18 -11.52
CA ASP A 16 7.79 -2.84 -11.38
C ASP A 16 7.03 -3.90 -10.57
N PHE A 17 5.99 -3.48 -9.86
CA PHE A 17 5.13 -4.41 -9.14
C PHE A 17 4.29 -5.25 -10.10
N GLU A 18 4.26 -6.56 -9.84
CA GLU A 18 3.40 -7.50 -10.56
C GLU A 18 2.22 -7.93 -9.69
N THR A 19 1.03 -7.88 -10.26
CA THR A 19 -0.23 -8.28 -9.61
C THR A 19 -0.11 -9.66 -8.94
N LYS A 20 -0.62 -9.76 -7.72
CA LYS A 20 -0.78 -11.00 -6.94
C LYS A 20 -2.24 -11.47 -6.92
N LYS A 21 -3.12 -10.81 -7.66
CA LYS A 21 -4.57 -11.01 -7.72
C LYS A 21 -5.23 -10.93 -6.35
N ILE A 22 -4.73 -10.04 -5.48
CA ILE A 22 -5.27 -9.86 -4.12
C ILE A 22 -6.70 -9.31 -4.21
N LYS A 23 -7.57 -9.85 -3.37
CA LYS A 23 -8.96 -9.38 -3.23
C LYS A 23 -9.19 -8.91 -1.81
N ILE A 24 -9.86 -7.79 -1.65
CA ILE A 24 -10.28 -7.28 -0.34
C ILE A 24 -11.77 -6.97 -0.35
N LYS A 25 -12.31 -6.73 0.83
CA LYS A 25 -13.63 -6.10 0.97
C LYS A 25 -13.50 -4.78 1.71
N ILE A 26 -14.28 -3.79 1.30
CA ILE A 26 -14.42 -2.52 2.01
C ILE A 26 -15.90 -2.37 2.37
N LYS A 27 -16.20 -2.18 3.65
CA LYS A 27 -17.58 -2.08 4.18
C LYS A 27 -18.46 -3.26 3.75
N GLY A 28 -17.86 -4.46 3.67
CA GLY A 28 -18.53 -5.70 3.28
C GLY A 28 -18.63 -5.95 1.77
N GLU A 29 -18.33 -4.97 0.93
CA GLU A 29 -18.39 -5.09 -0.53
C GLU A 29 -17.03 -5.47 -1.12
N SER A 30 -17.04 -6.39 -2.10
CA SER A 30 -15.82 -6.73 -2.86
C SER A 30 -15.35 -5.55 -3.69
N VAL A 31 -14.04 -5.29 -3.67
CA VAL A 31 -13.42 -4.18 -4.40
C VAL A 31 -12.40 -4.75 -5.38
N ASP A 32 -12.55 -4.38 -6.66
CA ASP A 32 -11.52 -4.60 -7.67
C ASP A 32 -10.45 -3.53 -7.51
N LEU A 33 -9.22 -3.96 -7.24
CA LEU A 33 -8.06 -3.10 -7.03
C LEU A 33 -7.34 -2.85 -8.35
N ASP A 34 -6.89 -1.62 -8.57
CA ASP A 34 -5.86 -1.36 -9.57
C ASP A 34 -4.47 -1.79 -9.07
N ILE A 35 -3.47 -1.75 -9.96
CA ILE A 35 -2.11 -2.22 -9.65
C ILE A 35 -1.46 -1.49 -8.47
N ASN A 36 -1.72 -0.18 -8.33
CA ASN A 36 -1.16 0.63 -7.25
C ASN A 36 -1.84 0.30 -5.92
N GLN A 37 -3.17 0.18 -5.94
CA GLN A 37 -3.97 -0.20 -4.78
C GLN A 37 -3.62 -1.59 -4.29
N GLU A 38 -3.41 -2.53 -5.22
CA GLU A 38 -2.98 -3.87 -4.90
C GLU A 38 -1.59 -3.89 -4.26
N GLU A 39 -0.64 -3.12 -4.79
CA GLU A 39 0.69 -3.00 -4.19
C GLU A 39 0.61 -2.44 -2.76
N MET A 40 -0.22 -1.42 -2.52
CA MET A 40 -0.43 -0.87 -1.17
C MET A 40 -0.93 -1.94 -0.20
N ILE A 41 -1.89 -2.76 -0.61
CA ILE A 41 -2.42 -3.87 0.20
C ILE A 41 -1.36 -4.95 0.41
N TYR A 42 -0.61 -5.30 -0.62
CA TYR A 42 0.49 -6.27 -0.52
C TYR A 42 1.54 -5.83 0.50
N GLN A 43 1.92 -4.54 0.47
CA GLN A 43 2.90 -3.99 1.40
C GLN A 43 2.36 -3.89 2.83
N TRP A 44 1.08 -3.56 2.99
CA TRP A 44 0.38 -3.65 4.28
C TRP A 44 0.40 -5.08 4.83
N ALA A 45 0.07 -6.06 3.98
CA ALA A 45 0.02 -7.48 4.35
C ALA A 45 1.36 -7.99 4.89
N LYS A 46 2.47 -7.55 4.29
CA LYS A 46 3.84 -7.88 4.75
C LYS A 46 4.19 -7.31 6.13
N LYS A 47 3.43 -6.34 6.65
CA LYS A 47 3.64 -5.76 7.98
C LYS A 47 2.76 -6.38 9.07
N LYS A 48 1.81 -7.25 8.72
CA LYS A 48 0.79 -7.81 9.65
C LYS A 48 1.37 -8.40 10.94
N ASP A 49 2.55 -9.03 10.87
CA ASP A 49 3.20 -9.69 12.01
C ASP A 49 4.28 -8.81 12.67
N THR A 50 4.29 -7.51 12.37
CA THR A 50 5.25 -6.55 12.94
C THR A 50 4.56 -5.61 13.93
N PRO A 51 5.30 -5.03 14.90
CA PRO A 51 4.72 -4.07 15.84
C PRO A 51 4.07 -2.85 15.18
N TYR A 52 4.48 -2.49 13.95
CA TYR A 52 3.93 -1.36 13.20
C TYR A 52 2.42 -1.46 13.01
N VAL A 53 1.88 -2.66 12.83
CA VAL A 53 0.43 -2.82 12.59
C VAL A 53 -0.40 -2.54 13.84
N GLN A 54 0.22 -2.46 15.03
CA GLN A 54 -0.45 -2.02 16.26
C GLN A 54 -0.34 -0.50 16.49
N ASP A 55 0.52 0.19 15.74
CA ASP A 55 0.68 1.64 15.83
C ASP A 55 -0.50 2.36 15.15
N LYS A 56 -1.28 3.10 15.94
CA LYS A 56 -2.46 3.83 15.48
C LYS A 56 -2.14 4.92 14.45
N VAL A 57 -0.97 5.54 14.54
CA VAL A 57 -0.52 6.54 13.57
C VAL A 57 -0.19 5.85 12.25
N PHE A 58 0.48 4.69 12.29
CA PHE A 58 0.76 3.89 11.10
C PHE A 58 -0.53 3.43 10.40
N GLN A 59 -1.48 2.87 11.15
CA GLN A 59 -2.80 2.48 10.65
C GLN A 59 -3.52 3.67 9.99
N LYS A 60 -3.60 4.80 10.69
CA LYS A 60 -4.27 6.01 10.20
C LYS A 60 -3.62 6.54 8.92
N ASN A 61 -2.30 6.58 8.85
CA ASN A 61 -1.58 7.06 7.67
C ASN A 61 -1.83 6.14 6.47
N PHE A 62 -1.76 4.82 6.67
CA PHE A 62 -2.06 3.85 5.63
C PHE A 62 -3.49 4.01 5.09
N VAL A 63 -4.50 4.04 5.97
CA VAL A 63 -5.90 4.16 5.55
C VAL A 63 -6.16 5.50 4.87
N ALA A 64 -5.57 6.59 5.35
CA ALA A 64 -5.70 7.90 4.72
C ALA A 64 -5.14 7.94 3.30
N ASP A 65 -3.98 7.35 3.07
CA ASP A 65 -3.38 7.29 1.73
C ASP A 65 -4.10 6.31 0.82
N PHE A 66 -4.50 5.14 1.35
CA PHE A 66 -5.27 4.16 0.61
C PHE A 66 -6.65 4.69 0.22
N ALA A 67 -7.35 5.42 1.10
CA ALA A 67 -8.64 6.01 0.78
C ALA A 67 -8.56 7.03 -0.38
N LYS A 68 -7.45 7.78 -0.49
CA LYS A 68 -7.24 8.76 -1.57
C LYS A 68 -7.21 8.11 -2.95
N THR A 69 -6.78 6.86 -3.08
CA THR A 69 -6.74 6.17 -4.38
C THR A 69 -8.14 5.89 -4.94
N PHE A 70 -9.16 5.90 -4.10
CA PHE A 70 -10.57 5.75 -4.49
C PHE A 70 -11.27 7.09 -4.73
N GLY A 71 -10.53 8.19 -4.76
CA GLY A 71 -11.07 9.54 -4.91
C GLY A 71 -12.04 9.87 -3.78
N SER A 72 -13.31 10.11 -4.12
CA SER A 72 -14.37 10.47 -3.14
C SER A 72 -15.28 9.30 -2.75
N LYS A 73 -15.01 8.08 -3.22
CA LYS A 73 -15.89 6.91 -2.99
C LYS A 73 -16.03 6.57 -1.50
N TYR A 74 -14.91 6.55 -0.78
CA TYR A 74 -14.88 6.21 0.64
C TYR A 74 -14.54 7.45 1.48
N LYS A 75 -15.57 8.09 2.04
CA LYS A 75 -15.41 9.16 3.03
C LYS A 75 -15.32 8.55 4.43
N LYS A 76 -14.35 9.00 5.24
CA LYS A 76 -14.11 8.51 6.61
C LYS A 76 -13.97 6.99 6.65
N LEU A 77 -13.04 6.47 5.85
CA LEU A 77 -12.68 5.06 5.90
C LEU A 77 -11.81 4.84 7.15
N GLU A 78 -12.15 3.83 7.94
CA GLU A 78 -11.32 3.37 9.06
C GLU A 78 -10.71 2.00 8.73
N LEU A 79 -9.73 1.55 9.50
CA LEU A 79 -9.06 0.27 9.22
C LEU A 79 -10.02 -0.91 9.35
N GLU A 80 -10.93 -0.85 10.31
CA GLU A 80 -11.93 -1.88 10.59
C GLU A 80 -12.95 -2.05 9.46
N ASP A 81 -13.10 -1.04 8.59
CA ASP A 81 -13.95 -1.13 7.40
C ASP A 81 -13.31 -2.00 6.31
N ILE A 82 -12.01 -2.32 6.40
CA ILE A 82 -11.26 -3.03 5.37
C ILE A 82 -10.99 -4.48 5.83
N ASP A 83 -11.56 -5.45 5.12
CA ASP A 83 -11.31 -6.86 5.35
C ASP A 83 -10.08 -7.34 4.55
N PHE A 84 -8.96 -7.51 5.26
CA PHE A 84 -7.68 -7.97 4.72
C PHE A 84 -7.50 -9.49 4.75
N LYS A 85 -8.49 -10.30 5.17
CA LYS A 85 -8.31 -11.77 5.34
C LYS A 85 -7.70 -12.46 4.12
N ASN A 86 -8.12 -12.05 2.93
CA ASN A 86 -7.66 -12.62 1.66
C ASN A 86 -6.33 -12.03 1.17
N ALA A 87 -5.80 -10.99 1.83
CA ALA A 87 -4.50 -10.41 1.51
C ALA A 87 -3.34 -11.09 2.27
N PHE A 88 -3.65 -11.87 3.30
CA PHE A 88 -2.66 -12.55 4.14
C PHE A 88 -2.40 -14.02 3.74
N ASN A 89 -3.12 -14.53 2.74
CA ASN A 89 -3.03 -15.90 2.24
C ASN A 89 -2.10 -16.02 1.04
#